data_AF-A0AAW6QSV7-F1
#
_entry.id   AF-A0AAW6QSV7-F1
#
_cell.length_a   1.000
_cell.length_b   1.000
_cell.length_c   1.000
_cell.angle_alpha   90.00
_cell.angle_beta   90.00
_cell.angle_gamma   90.00
#
_symmetry.space_group_name_H-M   'P 1'
#
loop_
_entity.id
_entity.type
_entity.pdbx_description
1 polymer ?
#
loop_
_entity_poly.entity_id
_entity_poly.type
_entity_poly.pdbx_seq_one_letter_code
_entity_poly.pdbx_strand_id
1 'polypeptide(L)'
;MGTAQKQKQIKEILSKLQLSIRKFAGLVYEALYDDFDEEAEIKLAETIKKQLSRKTTPEATLDQYLEILAEQPGFEALQLGYIKSRYVPHTCLSDEMTEAMILLSAELDSQTEQA
;
A
#
# COMPACT_ATOMS: atom_id res chain seq x y z
N MET A 1 1.46 -10.77 -5.67
CA MET A 1 2.65 -10.99 -4.82
C MET A 1 2.18 -11.65 -3.53
N GLY A 2 2.71 -12.81 -3.16
CA GLY A 2 2.21 -13.56 -1.99
C GLY A 2 2.50 -12.87 -0.65
N THR A 3 1.68 -13.15 0.37
CA THR A 3 1.79 -12.62 1.77
C THR A 3 3.22 -12.56 2.30
N ALA A 4 4.02 -13.63 2.13
CA ALA A 4 5.38 -13.70 2.66
C ALA A 4 6.35 -12.70 2.02
N GLN A 5 6.19 -12.41 0.72
CA GLN A 5 7.01 -11.40 0.02
C GLN A 5 6.65 -10.00 0.51
N LYS A 6 5.36 -9.69 0.63
CA LYS A 6 4.88 -8.39 1.16
C LYS A 6 5.38 -8.15 2.59
N GLN A 7 5.31 -9.17 3.46
CA GLN A 7 5.85 -9.08 4.83
C GLN A 7 7.35 -8.78 4.87
N LYS A 8 8.13 -9.43 4.01
CA LYS A 8 9.58 -9.18 3.92
C LYS A 8 9.84 -7.76 3.43
N GLN A 9 9.11 -7.32 2.39
CA GLN A 9 9.23 -5.98 1.83
C GLN A 9 8.91 -4.90 2.86
N ILE A 10 7.81 -5.03 3.62
CA ILE A 10 7.46 -4.08 4.69
C ILE A 10 8.57 -3.99 5.74
N LYS A 11 9.14 -5.12 6.16
CA LYS A 11 10.25 -5.12 7.13
C LYS A 11 11.50 -4.44 6.58
N GLU A 12 11.82 -4.67 5.32
CA GLU A 12 12.95 -3.99 4.66
C GLU A 12 12.73 -2.49 4.54
N ILE A 13 11.52 -2.06 4.17
CA ILE A 13 11.14 -0.64 4.11
C ILE A 13 11.28 0.02 5.48
N LEU A 14 10.71 -0.59 6.53
CA LEU A 14 10.81 -0.06 7.89
C LEU A 14 12.26 0.09 8.34
N SER A 15 13.10 -0.91 8.04
CA SER A 15 14.54 -0.86 8.34
C SER A 15 15.24 0.28 7.59
N LYS A 16 14.97 0.43 6.28
CA LYS A 16 15.57 1.47 5.44
C LYS A 16 15.13 2.89 5.82
N LEU A 17 13.86 3.07 6.18
CA LEU A 17 13.32 4.34 6.68
C LEU A 17 13.73 4.62 8.13
N GLN A 18 14.42 3.68 8.79
CA GLN A 18 14.73 3.74 10.23
C GLN A 18 13.48 3.97 11.10
N LEU A 19 12.33 3.47 10.63
CA LEU A 19 11.06 3.54 11.33
C LEU A 19 10.92 2.34 12.27
N SER A 20 10.70 2.62 13.56
CA SER A 20 10.34 1.59 14.51
C SER A 20 8.90 1.12 14.27
N ILE A 21 8.59 -0.13 14.64
CA ILE A 21 7.21 -0.66 14.56
C ILE A 21 6.24 0.23 15.36
N ARG A 22 6.70 0.84 16.46
CA ARG A 22 5.88 1.78 17.26
C ARG A 22 5.57 3.06 16.49
N LYS A 23 6.56 3.67 15.85
CA LYS A 23 6.33 4.86 15.00
C LYS A 23 5.43 4.55 13.82
N PHE A 24 5.65 3.40 13.18
CA PHE A 24 4.79 2.96 12.09
C PHE A 24 3.35 2.71 12.55
N ALA A 25 3.15 2.16 13.75
CA ALA A 25 1.82 1.99 14.31
C ALA A 25 1.10 3.32 14.54
N GLY A 26 1.81 4.36 15.01
CA GLY A 26 1.27 5.72 15.09
C GLY A 26 0.81 6.23 13.73
N LEU A 27 1.65 6.12 12.70
CA LEU A 27 1.30 6.53 11.34
C LEU A 27 0.08 5.77 10.77
N VAL A 28 -0.01 4.47 11.05
CA VAL A 28 -1.16 3.67 10.64
C VAL A 28 -2.42 4.07 11.40
N TYR A 29 -2.30 4.38 12.70
CA TYR A 29 -3.43 4.80 13.52
C TYR A 29 -3.97 6.16 13.07
N GLU A 30 -3.07 7.12 12.88
CA GLU A 30 -3.36 8.46 12.34
C GLU A 30 -4.05 8.35 10.97
N ALA A 31 -3.53 7.52 10.06
CA ALA A 31 -4.15 7.32 8.73
C ALA A 31 -5.55 6.67 8.77
N LEU A 32 -5.87 5.91 9.84
CA LEU A 32 -7.15 5.21 9.98
C LEU A 32 -8.21 6.03 10.72
N TYR A 33 -7.80 6.82 11.72
CA TYR A 33 -8.71 7.46 12.66
C TYR A 33 -8.59 8.99 12.70
N ASP A 34 -7.57 9.58 12.06
CA ASP A 34 -7.25 11.01 12.12
C ASP A 34 -7.15 11.54 13.56
N ASP A 35 -6.62 10.69 14.45
CA ASP A 35 -6.54 10.92 15.89
C ASP A 35 -5.23 10.37 16.46
N PHE A 36 -4.91 10.75 17.71
CA PHE A 36 -3.71 10.35 18.43
C PHE A 36 -4.08 9.76 19.80
N ASP A 37 -3.97 8.44 19.93
CA ASP A 37 -4.16 7.71 21.18
C ASP A 37 -2.97 6.78 21.42
N GLU A 38 -2.12 7.15 22.38
CA GLU A 38 -0.89 6.42 22.69
C GLU A 38 -1.15 4.97 23.17
N GLU A 39 -2.24 4.71 23.90
CA GLU A 39 -2.57 3.35 24.35
C GLU A 39 -3.06 2.48 23.19
N ALA A 40 -3.86 3.06 22.28
CA ALA A 40 -4.32 2.39 21.07
C ALA A 40 -3.16 2.10 20.11
N GLU A 41 -2.24 3.05 19.92
CA GLU A 41 -1.04 2.89 19.11
C GLU A 41 -0.15 1.75 19.60
N ILE A 42 0.04 1.60 20.92
CA ILE A 42 0.84 0.51 21.49
C ILE A 42 0.21 -0.85 21.17
N LYS A 43 -1.12 -0.97 21.32
CA LYS A 43 -1.87 -2.19 20.95
C LYS A 43 -1.77 -2.47 19.45
N LEU A 44 -1.82 -1.44 18.63
CA LEU A 44 -1.68 -1.54 17.18
C LEU A 44 -0.27 -2.00 16.80
N ALA A 45 0.78 -1.50 17.47
CA ALA A 45 2.16 -1.91 17.23
C ALA A 45 2.37 -3.41 17.48
N GLU A 46 1.81 -3.96 18.56
CA GLU A 46 1.83 -5.40 18.80
C GLU A 46 1.09 -6.19 17.73
N THR A 47 -0.03 -5.63 17.25
CA THR A 47 -0.86 -6.25 16.23
C THR A 47 -0.14 -6.30 14.89
N ILE A 48 0.46 -5.18 14.47
CA ILE A 48 1.31 -5.08 13.27
C ILE A 48 2.48 -6.06 13.36
N LYS A 49 3.16 -6.13 14.52
CA LYS A 49 4.27 -7.09 14.72
C LYS A 49 3.82 -8.55 14.51
N LYS A 50 2.62 -8.91 15.00
CA LYS A 50 2.02 -10.24 14.80
C LYS A 50 1.66 -10.45 13.33
N GLN A 51 1.05 -9.46 12.68
CA GLN A 51 0.64 -9.54 11.27
C GLN A 51 1.83 -9.65 10.30
N LEU A 52 2.95 -9.00 10.60
CA LEU A 52 4.19 -9.11 9.82
C LEU A 52 4.92 -10.45 10.01
N SER A 53 4.47 -11.29 10.94
CA SER A 53 5.11 -12.57 11.27
C SER A 53 4.21 -13.78 10.97
N ARG A 54 2.89 -13.63 11.03
CA ARG A 54 1.92 -14.71 10.83
C ARG A 54 1.70 -14.97 9.34
N LYS A 55 1.73 -16.23 8.93
CA LYS A 55 1.46 -16.63 7.53
C LYS A 55 -0.02 -16.44 7.13
N THR A 56 -0.92 -16.35 8.12
CA THR A 56 -2.37 -16.20 7.91
C THR A 56 -2.83 -14.75 7.82
N THR A 57 -1.91 -13.79 7.77
CA THR A 57 -2.27 -12.38 7.63
C THR A 57 -2.86 -12.15 6.24
N PRO A 58 -4.03 -11.48 6.14
CA PRO A 58 -4.62 -11.13 4.86
C PRO A 58 -3.68 -10.26 4.04
N GLU A 59 -3.61 -10.51 2.73
CA GLU A 59 -2.79 -9.70 1.84
C GLU A 59 -3.25 -8.24 1.79
N ALA A 60 -4.57 -7.99 1.80
CA ALA A 60 -5.14 -6.65 1.78
C ALA A 60 -4.63 -5.76 2.93
N THR A 61 -4.45 -6.33 4.13
CA THR A 61 -3.87 -5.60 5.27
C THR A 61 -2.42 -5.22 5.03
N LEU A 62 -1.65 -6.09 4.37
CA LEU A 62 -0.25 -5.81 4.04
C LEU A 62 -0.13 -4.78 2.91
N ASP A 63 -1.07 -4.78 1.95
CA ASP A 63 -1.14 -3.77 0.91
C ASP A 63 -1.42 -2.39 1.50
N GLN A 64 -2.36 -2.28 2.44
CA GLN A 64 -2.62 -1.04 3.17
C GLN A 64 -1.37 -0.52 3.90
N TYR A 65 -0.58 -1.41 4.51
CA TYR A 65 0.68 -1.01 5.15
C TYR A 65 1.72 -0.50 4.16
N LEU A 66 1.79 -1.09 2.97
CA LEU A 66 2.66 -0.61 1.90
C LEU A 66 2.21 0.76 1.39
N GLU A 67 0.91 1.01 1.29
CA GLU A 67 0.38 2.31 0.89
C GLU A 67 0.73 3.41 1.89
N ILE A 68 0.52 3.15 3.18
CA ILE A 68 0.85 4.12 4.25
C ILE A 68 2.36 4.38 4.29
N LEU A 69 3.19 3.35 4.06
CA LEU A 69 4.64 3.51 3.94
C LEU A 69 5.06 4.30 2.70
N ALA A 70 4.35 4.11 1.58
CA ALA A 70 4.63 4.81 0.33
C ALA A 70 4.36 6.33 0.43
N GLU A 71 3.48 6.73 1.35
CA GLU A 71 3.15 8.13 1.63
C GLU A 71 4.16 8.80 2.57
N GLN A 72 5.08 8.03 3.18
CA GLN A 72 6.07 8.58 4.09
C GLN A 72 7.20 9.34 3.37
N PRO A 73 7.65 10.48 3.94
CA PRO A 73 8.78 11.21 3.39
C PRO A 73 10.04 10.34 3.40
N GLY A 74 10.73 10.27 2.26
CA GLY A 74 11.92 9.44 2.09
C GLY A 74 11.66 8.07 1.49
N PHE A 75 10.40 7.65 1.29
CA PHE A 75 10.10 6.40 0.58
C PHE A 75 10.57 6.44 -0.88
N GLU A 76 10.36 7.55 -1.60
CA GLU A 76 10.82 7.74 -2.98
C GLU A 76 12.35 7.63 -3.11
N ALA A 77 13.08 8.11 -2.10
CA ALA A 77 14.55 8.05 -2.06
C ALA A 77 15.09 6.61 -1.94
N LEU A 78 14.26 5.66 -1.48
CA LEU A 78 14.67 4.27 -1.31
C LEU A 78 14.70 3.46 -2.61
N GLN A 79 14.20 4.02 -3.72
CA GLN A 79 14.18 3.40 -5.06
C GLN A 79 13.79 1.91 -5.04
N LEU A 80 12.79 1.57 -4.22
CA LEU A 80 12.41 0.18 -3.91
C LEU A 80 11.74 -0.57 -5.07
N GLY A 81 11.58 0.08 -6.23
CA GLY A 81 10.81 -0.46 -7.36
C GLY A 81 9.31 -0.63 -7.05
N TYR A 82 8.82 -0.13 -5.91
CA TYR A 82 7.41 -0.07 -5.60
C TYR A 82 6.80 1.12 -6.33
N ILE A 83 6.23 0.84 -7.50
CA ILE A 83 5.50 1.82 -8.29
C ILE A 83 4.05 1.75 -7.84
N LYS A 84 3.60 2.73 -7.06
CA LYS A 84 2.16 2.93 -6.82
C LYS A 84 1.55 3.31 -8.17
N SER A 85 0.77 2.42 -8.76
CA SER A 85 -0.04 2.72 -9.94
C SER A 85 -1.07 3.77 -9.55
N ARG A 86 -0.71 5.04 -9.69
CA ARG A 86 -1.62 6.15 -9.45
C ARG A 86 -2.12 6.65 -10.79
N TYR A 87 -3.43 6.72 -10.95
CA TYR A 87 -4.02 7.47 -12.05
C TYR A 87 -3.66 8.95 -11.86
N VAL A 88 -2.85 9.48 -12.77
CA VAL A 88 -2.53 10.90 -12.83
C VAL A 88 -3.34 11.47 -13.99
N PRO A 89 -4.33 12.34 -13.74
CA PRO A 89 -5.07 13.00 -14.81
C PRO A 89 -4.08 13.89 -15.57
N HIS A 90 -3.75 13.48 -16.80
CA HIS A 90 -2.91 14.24 -17.70
C HIS A 90 -3.78 14.94 -18.73
N THR A 91 -3.66 16.25 -18.86
CA THR A 91 -4.37 17.06 -19.87
C THR A 91 -3.92 16.80 -21.30
N CYS A 92 -2.96 15.89 -21.51
CA CYS A 92 -2.49 15.50 -22.85
C CYS A 92 -3.40 14.49 -23.56
N LEU A 93 -4.32 13.86 -22.83
CA LEU A 93 -5.35 12.99 -23.38
C LEU A 93 -6.68 13.73 -23.26
N SER A 94 -7.38 13.88 -24.38
CA SER A 94 -8.74 14.44 -24.36
C SER A 94 -9.69 13.48 -23.63
N ASP A 95 -10.78 14.03 -23.10
CA ASP A 95 -11.83 13.24 -22.45
C ASP A 95 -12.36 12.14 -23.39
N GLU A 96 -12.52 12.46 -24.68
CA GLU A 96 -12.92 11.51 -25.72
C GLU A 96 -11.94 10.33 -25.89
N MET A 97 -10.63 10.59 -25.80
CA MET A 97 -9.60 9.53 -25.87
C MET A 97 -9.63 8.65 -24.62
N THR A 98 -9.91 9.25 -23.47
CA THR A 98 -10.01 8.54 -22.18
C THR A 98 -11.22 7.62 -22.17
N GLU A 99 -12.38 8.08 -22.65
CA GLU A 99 -13.58 7.26 -22.81
C GLU A 99 -13.36 6.08 -23.76
N ALA A 100 -12.68 6.31 -24.90
CA ALA A 100 -12.35 5.24 -25.83
C ALA A 100 -11.44 4.17 -25.21
N MET A 101 -10.44 4.58 -24.43
CA MET A 101 -9.56 3.64 -23.70
C MET A 101 -10.32 2.84 -22.63
N ILE A 102 -11.25 3.48 -21.90
CA ILE A 102 -12.09 2.78 -20.91
C ILE A 102 -12.95 1.72 -21.59
N LEU A 103 -13.57 2.04 -22.73
CA LEU A 103 -14.38 1.08 -23.50
C LEU A 103 -13.55 -0.10 -24.01
N LEU A 104 -12.36 0.17 -24.55
CA LEU A 104 -11.42 -0.85 -24.99
C LEU A 104 -10.97 -1.77 -23.85
N SER A 105 -10.68 -1.21 -22.67
CA SER A 105 -10.32 -2.01 -21.49
C SER A 105 -11.45 -2.95 -21.08
N ALA A 106 -12.68 -2.44 -21.02
CA ALA A 106 -13.86 -3.23 -20.65
C ALA A 106 -14.16 -4.37 -21.64
N GLU A 107 -13.96 -4.12 -22.95
CA GLU A 107 -14.13 -5.15 -23.97
C GLU A 107 -13.06 -6.24 -23.87
N LEU A 108 -11.80 -5.88 -23.65
CA LEU A 108 -10.70 -6.82 -23.47
C LEU A 108 -10.88 -7.69 -22.22
N ASP A 109 -11.27 -7.09 -21.10
CA ASP A 109 -11.55 -7.81 -19.85
C ASP A 109 -12.68 -8.85 -20.06
N SER A 110 -13.74 -8.46 -20.77
CA SER A 110 -14.88 -9.33 -21.10
C SER A 110 -14.50 -10.51 -22.00
N GLN A 111 -13.50 -10.34 -22.89
CA GLN A 111 -13.02 -11.42 -23.75
C GLN A 111 -12.11 -12.40 -23.01
N THR A 112 -11.35 -11.94 -22.02
CA THR A 112 -10.51 -12.82 -21.19
C THR A 112 -11.29 -13.70 -20.22
N GLU A 113 -12.52 -13.34 -19.86
CA GLU A 113 -13.40 -14.17 -19.01
C GLU A 113 -14.16 -15.26 -19.80
N GLN A 114 -14.07 -15.28 -21.13
CA GLN A 114 -14.76 -16.24 -22.00
C GLN A 114 -13.83 -17.32 -22.61
N ALA A 115 -12.55 -17.36 -22.24
CA ALA A 115 -11.54 -18.32 -22.70
C ALA A 115 -11.11 -19.27 -21.57
#